data_AF-A0A4R0YMY0-F1
#
_entry.id   AF-A0A4R0YMY0-F1
#
_cell.length_a   1.000
_cell.length_b   1.000
_cell.length_c   1.000
_cell.angle_alpha   90.00
_cell.angle_beta   90.00
_cell.angle_gamma   90.00
#
_symmetry.space_group_name_H-M   'P 1'
#
loop_
_entity.id
_entity.type
_entity.pdbx_description
1 polymer ?
#
loop_
_entity_poly.entity_id
_entity_poly.type
_entity_poly.pdbx_seq_one_letter_code
_entity_poly.pdbx_strand_id
1 'polypeptide(L)'
;MIEISFGKLVLLALVALIVLGPEKLPGAARTAGALLRRVRNGWDSVRSEVERELQVEEIKKQAREAAARAESAQADLDATLRKVREAGAQQVDAPAPPAASEPTPGPASPVDAPADSPTKDAPHGGA
;
A
#
# COMPACT_ATOMS: atom_id res chain seq x y z
N MET A 1 2.42 18.25 -9.50
CA MET A 1 2.01 18.30 -10.92
C MET A 1 3.14 18.97 -11.70
N ILE A 2 3.56 18.42 -12.84
CA ILE A 2 4.62 19.04 -13.66
C ILE A 2 3.93 20.05 -14.58
N GLU A 3 4.05 21.32 -14.25
CA GLU A 3 3.49 22.42 -15.04
C GLU A 3 4.34 22.68 -16.28
N ILE A 4 4.07 21.95 -17.36
CA ILE A 4 4.68 22.16 -18.68
C ILE A 4 4.09 23.45 -19.27
N SER A 5 4.86 24.53 -19.17
CA SER A 5 4.55 25.79 -19.84
C SER A 5 5.55 26.02 -20.97
N PHE A 6 5.10 26.63 -22.07
CA PHE A 6 5.93 26.90 -23.24
C PHE A 6 7.27 27.58 -22.89
N GLY A 7 7.24 28.56 -21.97
CA GLY A 7 8.45 29.24 -21.51
C GLY A 7 9.46 28.30 -20.83
N LYS A 8 8.98 27.29 -20.08
CA LYS A 8 9.86 26.29 -19.45
C LYS A 8 10.48 25.36 -20.48
N LEU A 9 9.76 25.00 -21.54
CA LEU A 9 10.30 24.20 -22.64
C LEU A 9 11.42 24.93 -23.38
N VAL A 10 11.24 26.21 -23.68
CA VAL A 10 12.26 27.04 -24.33
C VAL A 10 13.50 27.17 -23.45
N LEU A 11 13.32 27.45 -22.14
CA LEU A 11 14.43 27.53 -21.19
C LEU A 11 15.20 26.20 -21.11
N LEU A 12 14.49 25.07 -21.03
CA LEU A 12 15.10 23.74 -21.00
C LEU A 12 15.88 23.44 -22.29
N ALA A 13 15.32 23.80 -23.45
CA ALA A 13 16.00 23.65 -24.74
C ALA A 13 17.30 24.48 -24.79
N LEU A 14 17.27 25.71 -24.29
CA LEU A 14 18.47 26.56 -24.18
C LEU A 14 19.54 25.94 -23.27
N VAL A 15 19.15 25.47 -22.09
CA VAL A 15 20.07 24.81 -21.15
C VAL A 15 20.68 23.56 -21.79
N ALA A 16 19.87 22.74 -22.44
CA ALA A 16 20.34 21.55 -23.13
C ALA A 16 21.29 21.90 -24.30
N LEU A 17 21.03 22.99 -25.03
CA LEU A 17 21.91 23.54 -26.07
C LEU A 17 23.28 23.94 -25.50
N ILE A 18 23.33 24.56 -24.33
CA ILE A 18 24.59 25.00 -23.70
C ILE A 18 25.37 23.80 -23.14
N VAL A 19 24.68 22.89 -22.45
CA VAL A 19 25.34 21.77 -21.75
C VAL A 19 25.80 20.68 -22.72
N LEU A 20 24.94 20.30 -23.65
CA LEU A 20 25.21 19.20 -24.58
C LEU A 20 25.80 19.70 -25.90
N GLY A 21 25.50 20.95 -26.27
CA GLY A 21 25.89 21.54 -27.55
C GLY A 21 24.82 21.37 -28.63
N PRO A 22 24.66 22.37 -29.53
CA PRO A 22 23.69 22.33 -30.65
C PRO A 22 23.88 21.16 -31.60
N GLU A 23 25.10 20.65 -31.73
CA GLU A 23 25.41 19.57 -32.67
C GLU A 23 25.07 18.18 -32.10
N LYS A 24 25.06 18.02 -30.77
CA LYS A 24 24.88 16.72 -30.11
C LYS A 24 23.45 16.50 -29.62
N LEU A 25 22.73 17.56 -29.28
CA LEU A 25 21.29 17.52 -28.97
C LEU A 25 20.43 16.81 -30.03
N PRO A 26 20.52 17.11 -31.34
CA PRO A 26 19.73 16.45 -32.36
C PRO A 26 20.09 14.96 -32.49
N GLY A 27 21.36 14.60 -32.26
CA GLY A 27 21.81 13.22 -32.19
C GLY A 27 21.14 12.47 -31.03
N ALA A 28 21.20 13.02 -29.82
CA ALA A 28 20.59 12.44 -28.62
C ALA A 28 19.07 12.30 -28.75
N ALA A 29 18.38 13.33 -29.27
CA ALA A 29 16.94 13.30 -29.51
C ALA A 29 16.54 12.24 -30.54
N ARG A 30 17.34 12.04 -31.60
CA ARG A 30 17.11 10.98 -32.59
C ARG A 30 17.26 9.59 -31.97
N THR A 31 18.28 9.37 -31.15
CA THR A 31 18.51 8.08 -30.48
C THR A 31 17.41 7.77 -29.46
N ALA A 32 17.09 8.74 -28.59
CA ALA A 32 16.00 8.61 -27.63
C ALA A 32 14.65 8.41 -28.34
N GLY A 33 14.40 9.15 -29.42
CA GLY A 33 13.21 9.02 -30.26
C GLY A 33 13.10 7.65 -30.93
N ALA A 34 14.21 7.08 -31.41
CA ALA A 34 14.24 5.74 -32.00
C ALA A 34 13.89 4.66 -30.97
N LEU A 35 14.41 4.78 -29.73
CA LEU A 35 14.07 3.88 -28.62
C LEU A 35 12.59 4.02 -28.23
N LEU A 36 12.11 5.25 -28.07
CA LEU A 36 10.72 5.53 -27.72
C LEU A 36 9.75 5.03 -28.81
N ARG A 37 10.13 5.16 -30.10
CA ARG A 37 9.38 4.62 -31.24
C ARG A 37 9.29 3.09 -31.17
N ARG A 38 10.37 2.41 -30.80
CA ARG A 38 10.36 0.94 -30.64
C ARG A 38 9.46 0.51 -29.49
N VAL A 39 9.50 1.23 -28.36
CA VAL A 39 8.60 0.98 -27.22
C VAL A 39 7.14 1.20 -27.64
N ARG A 40 6.84 2.33 -28.29
CA ARG A 40 5.48 2.66 -28.76
C ARG A 40 4.92 1.60 -29.70
N ASN A 41 5.71 1.16 -30.68
CA ASN A 41 5.30 0.10 -31.62
C ASN A 41 5.09 -1.25 -30.90
N GLY A 42 5.85 -1.55 -29.85
CA GLY A 42 5.64 -2.73 -29.01
C GLY A 42 4.32 -2.67 -28.25
N TRP A 43 3.93 -1.49 -27.75
CA TRP A 43 2.64 -1.30 -27.07
C TRP A 43 1.46 -1.44 -28.03
N ASP A 44 1.59 -0.94 -29.25
CA ASP A 44 0.57 -1.09 -30.29
C ASP A 44 0.40 -2.58 -30.69
N SER A 45 1.50 -3.33 -30.74
CA SER A 45 1.49 -4.78 -31.04
C SER A 45 0.83 -5.59 -29.92
N VAL A 46 1.21 -5.34 -28.66
CA VAL A 46 0.58 -5.98 -27.50
C VAL A 46 -0.91 -5.62 -27.43
N ARG A 47 -1.28 -4.37 -27.68
CA ARG A 47 -2.68 -3.95 -27.77
C ARG A 47 -3.43 -4.72 -28.86
N SER A 48 -2.81 -4.90 -30.03
CA SER A 48 -3.44 -5.61 -31.15
C SER A 48 -3.56 -7.12 -30.92
N GLU A 49 -2.62 -7.75 -30.21
CA GLU A 49 -2.69 -9.16 -29.82
C GLU A 49 -3.73 -9.37 -28.71
N VAL A 50 -3.76 -8.48 -27.72
CA VAL A 50 -4.76 -8.48 -26.66
C VAL A 50 -6.17 -8.29 -27.23
N GLU A 51 -6.38 -7.36 -28.17
CA GLU A 51 -7.69 -7.13 -28.83
C GLU A 51 -8.14 -8.32 -29.70
N ARG A 52 -7.20 -9.13 -30.19
CA ARG A 52 -7.47 -10.23 -31.11
C ARG A 52 -7.77 -11.57 -30.43
N GLU A 53 -7.37 -11.73 -29.16
CA GLU A 53 -7.66 -12.93 -28.34
C GLU A 53 -8.57 -12.66 -27.14
N LEU A 54 -8.61 -11.42 -26.62
CA LEU A 54 -9.53 -11.00 -25.56
C LEU A 54 -10.50 -9.97 -26.15
N GLN A 55 -11.75 -10.38 -26.38
CA GLN A 55 -12.84 -9.42 -26.53
C GLN A 55 -12.75 -8.42 -25.37
N VAL A 56 -12.55 -7.15 -25.72
CA VAL A 56 -12.34 -6.02 -24.79
C VAL A 56 -13.43 -5.85 -23.74
N GLU A 57 -14.51 -6.61 -23.82
CA GLU A 57 -15.56 -6.72 -22.80
C GLU A 57 -15.11 -7.40 -21.51
N GLU A 58 -14.24 -8.43 -21.52
CA GLU A 58 -13.93 -9.17 -20.30
C GLU A 58 -13.01 -8.39 -19.34
N ILE A 59 -11.96 -7.72 -19.86
CA ILE A 59 -11.08 -6.88 -19.02
C ILE A 59 -11.83 -5.63 -18.52
N LYS A 60 -12.72 -5.04 -19.34
CA LYS A 60 -13.59 -3.94 -18.87
C LYS A 60 -14.54 -4.40 -17.78
N LYS A 61 -15.10 -5.61 -17.89
CA LYS A 61 -16.02 -6.19 -16.92
C LYS A 61 -15.32 -6.47 -15.60
N GLN A 62 -14.13 -7.08 -15.63
CA GLN A 62 -13.32 -7.32 -14.42
C GLN A 62 -12.89 -6.01 -13.74
N ALA A 63 -12.50 -4.99 -14.51
CA ALA A 63 -12.18 -3.68 -13.95
C ALA A 63 -13.41 -2.99 -13.31
N ARG A 64 -14.59 -3.09 -13.93
CA ARG A 64 -15.85 -2.57 -13.36
C ARG A 64 -16.28 -3.34 -12.11
N GLU A 65 -16.19 -4.66 -12.11
CA GLU A 65 -16.49 -5.47 -10.92
C GLU A 65 -15.53 -5.16 -9.77
N ALA A 66 -14.24 -5.01 -10.05
CA ALA A 66 -13.25 -4.62 -9.04
C ALA A 66 -13.56 -3.24 -8.46
N ALA A 67 -13.94 -2.26 -9.30
CA ALA A 67 -14.35 -0.94 -8.85
C ALA A 67 -15.63 -1.00 -7.97
N ALA A 68 -16.65 -1.75 -8.38
CA ALA A 68 -17.89 -1.92 -7.61
C ALA A 68 -17.66 -2.64 -6.27
N ARG A 69 -16.76 -3.62 -6.22
CA ARG A 69 -16.35 -4.28 -4.97
C ARG A 69 -15.60 -3.35 -4.04
N ALA A 70 -14.76 -2.46 -4.59
CA ALA A 70 -14.07 -1.46 -3.79
C ALA A 70 -15.03 -0.43 -3.20
N GLU A 71 -16.01 0.05 -3.97
CA GLU A 71 -17.04 0.98 -3.48
C GLU A 71 -17.92 0.35 -2.40
N SER A 72 -18.36 -0.89 -2.59
CA SER A 72 -19.15 -1.60 -1.57
C SER A 72 -18.35 -1.88 -0.31
N ALA A 73 -17.09 -2.30 -0.41
CA ALA A 73 -16.23 -2.47 0.74
C ALA A 73 -16.03 -1.16 1.52
N GLN A 74 -15.86 -0.02 0.82
CA GLN A 74 -15.80 1.29 1.45
C GLN A 74 -17.10 1.66 2.16
N ALA A 75 -18.26 1.42 1.54
CA ALA A 75 -19.55 1.68 2.14
C ALA A 75 -19.82 0.81 3.38
N ASP A 76 -19.43 -0.47 3.35
CA ASP A 76 -19.54 -1.38 4.48
C ASP A 76 -18.61 -1.00 5.63
N LEU A 77 -17.39 -0.57 5.31
CA LEU A 77 -16.43 -0.02 6.28
C LEU A 77 -17.01 1.23 6.95
N ASP A 78 -17.54 2.19 6.18
CA ASP A 78 -18.17 3.40 6.73
C ASP A 78 -19.40 3.08 7.59
N ALA A 79 -20.24 2.14 7.15
CA ALA A 79 -21.41 1.69 7.92
C ALA A 79 -21.01 1.01 9.23
N THR A 80 -19.95 0.19 9.19
CA THR A 80 -19.40 -0.48 10.38
C THR A 80 -18.80 0.54 11.35
N LEU A 81 -18.04 1.52 10.84
CA LEU A 81 -17.48 2.59 11.65
C LEU A 81 -18.59 3.44 12.31
N ARG A 82 -19.68 3.74 11.59
CA ARG A 82 -20.85 4.42 12.17
C ARG A 82 -21.50 3.59 13.27
N LYS A 83 -21.76 2.31 13.05
CA LYS A 83 -22.34 1.42 14.08
C LYS A 83 -21.47 1.30 15.31
N VAL A 84 -20.15 1.18 15.14
CA VAL A 84 -19.20 1.16 16.26
C VAL A 84 -19.21 2.48 17.01
N ARG A 85 -19.32 3.62 16.31
CA ARG A 85 -19.42 4.94 16.93
C ARG A 85 -20.74 5.14 17.68
N GLU A 86 -21.86 4.66 17.14
CA GLU A 86 -23.18 4.73 17.76
C GLU A 86 -23.27 3.80 18.98
N ALA A 87 -22.80 2.55 18.87
CA ALA A 87 -22.73 1.61 19.99
C ALA A 87 -21.76 2.10 21.07
N GLY A 88 -20.63 2.69 20.67
CA GLY A 88 -19.69 3.33 21.57
C GLY A 88 -20.30 4.54 22.28
N ALA A 89 -21.04 5.39 21.56
CA ALA A 89 -21.74 6.54 22.15
C ALA A 89 -22.85 6.13 23.13
N GLN A 90 -23.51 4.99 22.89
CA GLN A 90 -24.56 4.45 23.75
C GLN A 90 -24.01 3.80 25.04
N GLN A 91 -22.71 3.47 25.08
CA GLN A 91 -22.02 2.94 26.26
C GLN A 91 -21.40 4.02 27.18
N VAL A 92 -21.38 5.30 26.80
CA VAL A 92 -20.78 6.37 27.63
C VAL A 92 -21.78 7.05 28.58
N ASP A 93 -23.08 6.75 28.49
CA ASP A 93 -24.13 7.47 29.26
C ASP A 93 -24.79 6.66 30.40
N ALA A 94 -24.13 5.61 30.92
CA ALA A 94 -24.63 4.86 32.08
C ALA A 94 -23.90 5.27 33.37
N PRO A 95 -24.59 5.87 34.37
CA PRO A 95 -23.99 6.28 35.63
C PRO A 95 -23.73 5.07 36.54
N ALA A 96 -22.53 5.01 37.13
CA ALA A 96 -22.25 4.24 38.36
C ALA A 96 -22.95 4.92 39.57
N PRO A 97 -23.07 4.34 40.80
CA PRO A 97 -22.64 3.06 41.42
C PRO A 97 -23.86 2.45 42.25
N PRO A 98 -23.80 1.75 43.43
CA PRO A 98 -22.72 1.18 44.24
C PRO A 98 -22.94 -0.23 44.86
N ALA A 99 -21.84 -0.74 45.44
CA ALA A 99 -21.75 -1.51 46.69
C ALA A 99 -22.31 -2.95 46.82
N ALA A 100 -21.35 -3.84 47.05
CA ALA A 100 -21.25 -4.73 48.20
C ALA A 100 -22.15 -5.97 48.28
N SER A 101 -21.53 -7.14 48.12
CA SER A 101 -21.62 -8.24 49.09
C SER A 101 -20.49 -9.25 48.83
N GLU A 102 -19.38 -9.08 49.53
CA GLU A 102 -18.61 -10.24 49.99
C GLU A 102 -19.24 -10.72 51.30
N PRO A 103 -19.26 -12.03 51.57
CA PRO A 103 -18.24 -12.51 52.51
C PRO A 103 -17.66 -13.89 52.14
N THR A 104 -16.34 -13.96 52.20
CA THR A 104 -15.49 -15.15 52.29
C THR A 104 -15.81 -15.96 53.56
N PRO A 105 -15.53 -17.28 53.60
CA PRO A 105 -14.30 -17.68 54.30
C PRO A 105 -13.52 -18.81 53.62
N GLY A 106 -12.20 -18.63 53.56
CA GLY A 106 -11.21 -19.67 53.25
C GLY A 106 -11.06 -20.71 54.37
N PRO A 107 -10.06 -21.59 54.27
CA PRO A 107 -8.68 -21.20 54.60
C PRO A 107 -7.72 -21.53 53.43
N ALA A 108 -6.85 -20.60 53.02
CA ALA A 108 -5.52 -20.37 53.62
C ALA A 108 -4.77 -21.72 53.75
N SER A 109 -3.63 -21.98 53.13
CA SER A 109 -2.50 -21.15 52.70
C SER A 109 -1.36 -22.18 52.39
N PRO A 110 -0.07 -21.84 52.22
CA PRO A 110 0.55 -20.84 51.36
C PRO A 110 1.86 -21.36 50.69
N VAL A 111 2.47 -20.55 49.82
CA VAL A 111 3.96 -20.40 49.66
C VAL A 111 4.68 -21.61 49.01
N ASP A 112 5.41 -21.48 47.91
CA ASP A 112 6.71 -20.80 47.83
C ASP A 112 7.17 -20.72 46.36
N ALA A 113 7.66 -19.56 45.95
CA ALA A 113 8.78 -19.42 45.00
C ALA A 113 9.98 -18.98 45.87
N PRO A 114 11.27 -19.16 45.51
CA PRO A 114 11.86 -19.33 44.17
C PRO A 114 13.07 -20.32 44.15
N ALA A 115 13.75 -20.51 43.00
CA ALA A 115 15.23 -20.51 42.90
C ALA A 115 15.79 -21.18 41.62
N ASP A 116 16.77 -20.48 41.07
CA ASP A 116 17.98 -20.96 40.39
C ASP A 116 17.96 -21.56 38.98
N SER A 117 18.45 -20.72 38.06
CA SER A 117 19.33 -21.02 36.90
C SER A 117 20.61 -21.80 37.36
N PRO A 118 21.59 -22.25 36.53
CA PRO A 118 21.87 -21.94 35.11
C PRO A 118 22.48 -23.09 34.25
N THR A 119 22.83 -22.76 32.99
CA THR A 119 23.96 -23.24 32.17
C THR A 119 24.21 -24.74 31.97
N LYS A 120 24.20 -25.16 30.69
CA LYS A 120 25.14 -26.19 30.19
C LYS A 120 25.83 -25.71 28.92
N ASP A 121 27.06 -25.25 29.14
CA ASP A 121 28.11 -25.06 28.15
C ASP A 121 28.66 -26.41 27.64
N ALA A 122 29.34 -26.32 26.50
CA ALA A 122 30.32 -27.23 25.90
C ALA A 122 29.85 -28.28 24.84
N PRO A 123 30.35 -28.15 23.59
CA PRO A 123 30.44 -29.24 22.61
C PRO A 123 31.74 -30.04 22.81
N HIS A 124 31.64 -31.37 22.80
CA HIS A 124 32.75 -32.27 22.47
C HIS A 124 32.86 -32.32 20.92
N GLY A 125 33.99 -32.27 20.23
CA GLY A 125 35.37 -32.55 20.60
C GLY A 125 35.90 -33.71 19.74
N GLY A 126 36.88 -33.43 18.86
CA GLY A 126 37.79 -34.41 18.22
C GLY A 126 37.32 -34.85 16.83
N ALA A 127 38.01 -34.54 15.73
CA ALA A 127 39.42 -34.81 15.36
C ALA A 127 39.68 -36.31 15.13
#